data_AF-A0A3B8RCA9-F1
#
_entry.id   AF-A0A3B8RCA9-F1
#
_cell.length_a   1.000
_cell.length_b   1.000
_cell.length_c   1.000
_cell.angle_alpha   90.00
_cell.angle_beta   90.00
_cell.angle_gamma   90.00
#
_symmetry.space_group_name_H-M   'P 1'
#
loop_
_entity.id
_entity.type
_entity.pdbx_description
1 polymer ?
#
loop_
_entity_poly.entity_id
_entity_poly.type
_entity_poly.pdbx_seq_one_letter_code
_entity_poly.pdbx_strand_id
1 'polypeptide(L)' 'LMERGLSIKGIKRPEDAKLLYGTALVTAGQRDKAKSVFASVQGDGTGELAKLWAVYASSSAR' A
#
# COMPACT_ATOMS: atom_id res chain seq x y z
N LEU A 1 4.06 14.35 0.14
CA LEU A 1 3.18 14.63 1.30
C LEU A 1 2.80 13.35 2.05
N MET A 2 2.25 12.31 1.39
CA MET A 2 1.90 11.05 2.08
C MET A 2 3.09 10.32 2.75
N GLU A 3 4.27 10.30 2.15
CA GLU A 3 5.47 9.66 2.75
C GLU A 3 5.85 10.27 4.10
N ARG A 4 5.67 11.60 4.25
CA ARG A 4 5.86 12.28 5.55
C ARG A 4 4.80 11.89 6.57
N GLY A 5 3.58 11.56 6.12
CA GLY A 5 2.51 11.04 6.98
C GLY A 5 2.87 9.68 7.57
N LEU A 6 3.50 8.79 6.79
CA LEU A 6 3.99 7.49 7.28
C LEU A 6 5.14 7.62 8.30
N SER A 7 5.89 8.73 8.28
CA SER A 7 7.01 8.98 9.19
C SER A 7 6.59 9.51 10.57
N ILE A 8 5.30 9.76 10.80
CA ILE A 8 4.81 10.21 12.11
C ILE A 8 4.90 9.05 13.10
N LYS A 9 5.83 9.15 14.05
CA LYS A 9 6.02 8.17 15.12
C LYS A 9 4.80 8.22 16.06
N GLY A 10 4.08 7.09 16.20
CA GLY A 10 2.86 7.00 17.03
C GLY A 10 1.55 6.81 16.28
N ILE A 11 1.58 6.53 14.97
CA ILE A 11 0.37 6.14 14.24
C ILE A 11 -0.17 4.83 14.79
N LYS A 12 -1.44 4.85 15.22
CA LYS A 12 -2.14 3.70 15.80
C LYS A 12 -2.23 2.48 14.87
N ARG A 13 -2.22 2.72 13.54
CA ARG A 13 -2.38 1.70 12.49
C ARG A 13 -1.41 1.95 11.33
N PRO A 14 -0.11 1.68 11.50
CA PRO A 14 0.90 1.97 10.48
C PRO A 14 0.71 1.15 9.20
N GLU A 15 0.20 -0.08 9.33
CA GLU A 15 -0.05 -1.00 8.20
C GLU A 15 -1.19 -0.49 7.31
N ASP A 16 -2.26 0.05 7.91
CA ASP A 16 -3.34 0.70 7.16
C ASP A 16 -2.85 1.93 6.39
N ALA A 17 -1.94 2.72 6.99
CA ALA A 17 -1.37 3.88 6.33
C ALA A 17 -0.53 3.47 5.11
N LYS A 18 0.26 2.38 5.22
CA LYS A 18 0.99 1.80 4.08
C LYS A 18 0.02 1.32 3.00
N LEU A 19 -1.06 0.64 3.39
CA LEU A 19 -2.08 0.18 2.45
C LEU A 19 -2.69 1.35 1.65
N LEU A 20 -3.13 2.41 2.34
CA LEU A 20 -3.67 3.62 1.70
C LEU A 20 -2.65 4.30 0.79
N TYR A 21 -1.39 4.36 1.21
CA TYR A 21 -0.31 4.89 0.39
C TYR A 21 -0.08 4.06 -0.89
N GLY A 22 -0.10 2.73 -0.78
CA GLY A 22 -0.04 1.83 -1.93
C GLY A 22 -1.21 2.05 -2.88
N THR A 23 -2.44 2.20 -2.38
CA THR A 23 -3.62 2.51 -3.21
C THR A 23 -3.46 3.83 -3.96
N ALA A 24 -2.94 4.88 -3.31
CA ALA A 24 -2.68 6.16 -3.95
C ALA A 24 -1.63 6.04 -5.07
N LEU A 25 -0.59 5.21 -4.89
CA LEU A 25 0.41 4.93 -5.92
C LEU A 25 -0.18 4.20 -7.13
N VAL A 26 -1.12 3.27 -6.93
CA VAL A 26 -1.85 2.62 -8.03
C VAL A 26 -2.62 3.64 -8.86
N THR A 27 -3.36 4.53 -8.20
CA THR A 27 -4.12 5.60 -8.87
C THR A 27 -3.19 6.59 -9.59
N ALA A 28 -1.99 6.83 -9.06
CA ALA A 28 -0.97 7.67 -9.68
C ALA A 28 -0.19 6.97 -10.81
N GLY A 29 -0.52 5.73 -11.17
CA GLY A 29 0.17 4.95 -12.20
C GLY A 29 1.55 4.39 -11.78
N GLN A 30 1.99 4.64 -10.54
CA GLN A 30 3.27 4.16 -9.99
C GLN A 30 3.15 2.73 -9.48
N ARG A 31 2.76 1.80 -10.36
CA ARG A 31 2.37 0.43 -10.00
C ARG A 31 3.52 -0.38 -9.39
N ASP A 32 4.75 -0.22 -9.85
CA ASP A 32 5.90 -0.95 -9.30
C ASP A 32 6.23 -0.52 -7.87
N LYS A 33 6.13 0.80 -7.61
CA LYS A 33 6.27 1.34 -6.26
C LYS A 33 5.11 0.87 -5.37
N ALA A 34 3.89 0.83 -5.89
CA ALA A 34 2.72 0.34 -5.17
C ALA A 34 2.90 -1.14 -4.74
N LYS A 35 3.39 -2.01 -5.65
CA LYS A 35 3.68 -3.42 -5.34
C LYS A 35 4.68 -3.58 -4.19
N SER A 36 5.75 -2.78 -4.22
CA SER A 36 6.76 -2.78 -3.14
C SER A 36 6.14 -2.36 -1.80
N VAL A 37 5.28 -1.33 -1.80
CA VAL A 37 4.57 -0.89 -0.61
C VAL A 37 3.62 -1.96 -0.09
N PHE A 38 2.80 -2.59 -0.95
CA PHE A 38 1.88 -3.65 -0.54
C PHE A 38 2.62 -4.88 0.01
N ALA A 39 3.77 -5.23 -0.54
CA ALA A 39 4.60 -6.32 -0.02
C ALA A 39 5.15 -6.05 1.40
N SER A 40 5.24 -4.78 1.80
CA SER A 40 5.69 -4.36 3.13
C SER A 40 4.58 -4.27 4.18
N VAL A 41 3.31 -4.50 3.78
CA VAL A 41 2.15 -4.47 4.67
C VAL A 41 2.01 -5.81 5.39
N GLN A 42 1.86 -5.77 6.71
CA GLN A 42 1.72 -6.95 7.57
C GLN A 42 0.45 -6.88 8.42
N GLY A 43 0.14 -7.98 9.10
CA GLY A 43 -0.97 -8.10 10.05
C GLY A 43 -2.19 -8.81 9.47
N ASP A 44 -2.95 -9.44 10.37
CA ASP A 44 -4.13 -10.23 10.00
C ASP A 44 -5.23 -9.31 9.46
N GLY A 45 -5.65 -9.55 8.21
CA GLY A 45 -6.68 -8.79 7.51
C GLY A 45 -6.13 -7.65 6.65
N THR A 46 -5.31 -6.75 7.19
CA THR A 46 -4.70 -5.67 6.41
C THR A 46 -3.64 -6.20 5.44
N GLY A 47 -2.89 -7.25 5.83
CA GLY A 47 -1.92 -7.92 4.95
C GLY A 47 -2.58 -8.66 3.79
N GLU A 48 -3.70 -9.37 4.03
CA GLU A 48 -4.49 -10.03 2.99
C GLU A 48 -5.05 -9.02 1.99
N LEU A 49 -5.55 -7.88 2.49
CA LEU A 49 -6.04 -6.81 1.64
C LEU A 49 -4.92 -6.19 0.79
N ALA A 50 -3.71 -6.03 1.34
CA ALA A 50 -2.56 -5.56 0.57
C ALA A 50 -2.15 -6.56 -0.53
N LYS A 51 -2.19 -7.87 -0.26
CA LYS A 51 -1.94 -8.92 -1.27
C LYS A 51 -2.95 -8.82 -2.43
N LEU A 52 -4.24 -8.63 -2.12
CA LEU A 52 -5.27 -8.42 -3.14
C LEU A 52 -4.98 -7.20 -4.01
N TRP A 53 -4.60 -6.07 -3.39
CA TRP A 53 -4.22 -4.86 -4.11
C TRP A 53 -2.96 -5.03 -4.97
N ALA A 54 -1.98 -5.82 -4.52
CA ALA A 54 -0.79 -6.13 -5.30
C ALA A 54 -1.13 -6.93 -6.57
N VAL A 55 -2.09 -7.86 -6.48
CA VAL A 55 -2.63 -8.58 -7.65
C VAL A 55 -3.34 -7.60 -8.59
N TYR A 56 -4.21 -6.73 -8.06
CA TYR A 56 -4.91 -5.71 -8.86
C TYR A 56 -3.93 -4.77 -9.59
N ALA A 57 -2.90 -4.28 -8.89
CA ALA A 57 -1.85 -3.45 -9.45
C ALA A 57 -1.02 -4.17 -10.53
N SER A 58 -1.00 -5.51 -10.51
CA SER A 58 -0.35 -6.35 -11.53
C SER A 58 -1.29 -6.70 -12.69
N SER A 59 -2.59 -6.73 -12.46
CA SER A 59 -3.61 -7.18 -13.42
C SER A 59 -4.11 -6.10 -14.39
N SER A 60 -3.88 -4.81 -14.13
CA SER A 60 -4.34 -3.71 -15.01
C SER A 60 -3.47 -3.55 -16.27
N ALA A 61 -3.05 -4.67 -16.86
CA ALA A 61 -2.41 -4.81 -18.16
C ALA A 61 -3.33 -5.48 -19.19
N ARG A 62 -4.66 -5.31 -19.06
CA ARG A 62 -5.63 -5.61 -20.11
C ARG A 62 -6.40 -4.35 -20.47
#